data_AF-A0A353B7U3-F1
#
_entry.id   AF-A0A353B7U3-F1
#
_cell.length_a   1.000
_cell.length_b   1.000
_cell.length_c   1.000
_cell.angle_alpha   90.00
_cell.angle_beta   90.00
_cell.angle_gamma   90.00
#
_symmetry.space_group_name_H-M   'P 1'
#
loop_
_entity.id
_entity.type
_entity.pdbx_description
1 polymer ?
#
loop_
_entity_poly.entity_id
_entity_poly.type
_entity_poly.pdbx_seq_one_letter_code
_entity_poly.pdbx_strand_id
1 'polypeptide(L)'
;MLVGVTDTAFAETIRLAERAARFGAEAVVLSTPYYFPAGQTELFRYFGEVVRLCPLPVMLYNIPSLTKVAIELPTLQRLAESPAILGVKDSSGDQDYFRQLIGLKQQRPDWSILVGPEHLTAWAVRLGGDGGVNGGANIFPELFSALYSAARGNEDVTVSQIQDVVNELQGIYEVGKYASRFIKATKCAVSLRGICLDRLAEPFNHFMPPERQRVAEIIAKVETSLAELKVQ
;
A
#
# COMPACT_ATOMS: atom_id res chain seq x y z
N MET A 1 -12.39 -6.87 -4.44
CA MET A 1 -11.81 -5.61 -4.90
C MET A 1 -12.06 -4.47 -3.90
N LEU A 2 -10.97 -3.83 -3.46
CA LEU A 2 -11.01 -2.54 -2.74
C LEU A 2 -10.68 -1.42 -3.74
N VAL A 3 -11.37 -0.28 -3.66
CA VAL A 3 -11.20 0.85 -4.60
C VAL A 3 -10.78 2.12 -3.87
N GLY A 4 -9.70 2.77 -4.31
CA GLY A 4 -9.28 4.07 -3.78
C GLY A 4 -10.26 5.19 -4.17
N VAL A 5 -10.75 5.94 -3.17
CA VAL A 5 -11.72 7.03 -3.37
C VAL A 5 -11.26 8.34 -2.72
N THR A 6 -9.96 8.47 -2.47
CA THR A 6 -9.40 9.66 -1.82
C THR A 6 -9.40 10.84 -2.80
N ASP A 7 -10.06 11.93 -2.41
CA ASP A 7 -9.97 13.23 -3.06
C ASP A 7 -9.78 14.33 -2.01
N THR A 8 -9.38 15.52 -2.44
CA THR A 8 -9.35 16.73 -1.62
C THR A 8 -10.74 17.33 -1.36
N ALA A 9 -11.71 17.06 -2.24
CA ALA A 9 -13.08 17.50 -2.12
C ALA A 9 -13.95 16.37 -1.55
N PHE A 10 -14.62 16.64 -0.42
CA PHE A 10 -15.53 15.69 0.22
C PHE A 10 -16.60 15.13 -0.74
N ALA A 11 -17.21 16.01 -1.54
CA ALA A 11 -18.22 15.61 -2.52
C ALA A 11 -17.68 14.63 -3.57
N GLU A 12 -16.42 14.79 -3.98
CA GLU A 12 -15.78 13.88 -4.94
C GLU A 12 -15.46 12.53 -4.30
N THR A 13 -15.00 12.49 -3.05
CA THR A 13 -14.85 11.25 -2.27
C THR A 13 -16.16 10.45 -2.25
N ILE A 14 -17.29 11.09 -1.94
CA ILE A 14 -18.60 10.42 -1.91
C ILE A 14 -19.02 9.95 -3.32
N ARG A 15 -18.88 10.81 -4.34
CA ARG A 15 -19.21 10.47 -5.73
C ARG A 15 -18.41 9.27 -6.24
N LEU A 16 -17.12 9.18 -5.89
CA LEU A 16 -16.24 8.06 -6.21
C LEU A 16 -16.68 6.79 -5.47
N ALA A 17 -17.05 6.89 -4.19
CA ALA A 17 -17.55 5.76 -3.41
C ALA A 17 -18.87 5.19 -3.95
N GLU A 18 -19.84 6.06 -4.30
CA GLU A 18 -21.08 5.65 -4.96
C GLU A 18 -20.83 5.00 -6.33
N ARG A 19 -19.86 5.50 -7.09
CA ARG A 19 -19.45 4.88 -8.35
C ARG A 19 -18.82 3.51 -8.10
N ALA A 20 -17.91 3.39 -7.14
CA ALA A 20 -17.29 2.12 -6.77
C ALA A 20 -18.34 1.07 -6.38
N ALA A 21 -19.33 1.45 -5.56
CA ALA A 21 -20.44 0.59 -5.19
C ALA A 21 -21.27 0.13 -6.39
N ARG A 22 -21.62 1.05 -7.30
CA ARG A 22 -22.36 0.71 -8.53
C ARG A 22 -21.62 -0.28 -9.43
N PHE A 23 -20.29 -0.30 -9.39
CA PHE A 23 -19.46 -1.25 -10.15
C PHE A 23 -19.02 -2.47 -9.32
N GLY A 24 -19.62 -2.71 -8.15
CA GLY A 24 -19.43 -3.93 -7.38
C GLY A 24 -18.16 -3.99 -6.53
N ALA A 25 -17.56 -2.85 -6.17
CA ALA A 25 -16.50 -2.83 -5.16
C ALA A 25 -17.03 -3.34 -3.80
N GLU A 26 -16.22 -4.12 -3.08
CA GLU A 26 -16.62 -4.62 -1.75
C GLU A 26 -16.33 -3.62 -0.63
N ALA A 27 -15.32 -2.77 -0.82
CA ALA A 27 -14.93 -1.72 0.12
C ALA A 27 -14.20 -0.59 -0.61
N VAL A 28 -14.11 0.57 0.05
CA VAL A 28 -13.32 1.70 -0.42
C VAL A 28 -12.08 1.92 0.42
N VAL A 29 -11.02 2.45 -0.19
CA VAL A 29 -9.78 2.85 0.48
C VAL A 29 -9.72 4.37 0.54
N LEU A 30 -9.63 4.91 1.76
CA LEU A 30 -9.72 6.35 2.00
C LEU A 30 -8.56 6.85 2.85
N SER A 31 -7.77 7.77 2.29
CA SER A 31 -6.72 8.49 2.98
C SER A 31 -7.16 9.88 3.43
N THR A 32 -6.27 10.59 4.11
CA THR A 32 -6.47 12.00 4.46
C THR A 32 -6.43 12.88 3.19
N PRO A 33 -7.17 14.00 3.15
CA PRO A 33 -7.03 14.98 2.06
C PRO A 33 -5.58 15.48 1.94
N TYR A 34 -5.06 15.57 0.71
CA TYR A 34 -3.61 15.70 0.47
C TYR A 34 -3.13 17.12 0.08
N TYR A 35 -4.02 18.10 -0.05
CA TYR A 35 -3.64 19.47 -0.40
C TYR A 35 -3.24 20.28 0.84
N PHE A 36 -4.21 20.65 1.68
CA PHE A 36 -3.99 21.28 2.98
C PHE A 36 -4.08 20.25 4.11
N PRO A 37 -3.07 20.16 5.01
CA PRO A 37 -3.13 19.29 6.17
C PRO A 37 -4.27 19.68 7.11
N ALA A 38 -5.27 18.82 7.26
CA ALA A 38 -6.35 19.00 8.21
C ALA A 38 -5.92 18.56 9.63
N GLY A 39 -6.42 19.24 10.66
CA GLY A 39 -6.19 18.83 12.05
C GLY A 39 -6.97 17.55 12.40
N GLN A 40 -6.60 16.91 13.51
CA GLN A 40 -7.23 15.65 13.94
C GLN A 40 -8.74 15.79 14.23
N THR A 41 -9.17 16.96 14.71
CA THR A 41 -10.61 17.22 14.95
C THR A 41 -11.39 17.24 13.63
N GLU A 42 -10.84 17.86 12.61
CA GLU A 42 -11.40 17.91 11.26
C GLU A 42 -11.35 16.52 10.59
N LEU A 43 -10.24 15.79 10.74
CA LEU A 43 -10.09 14.44 10.21
C LEU A 43 -11.11 13.48 10.83
N PHE A 44 -11.32 13.52 12.15
CA PHE A 44 -12.34 12.72 12.82
C PHE A 44 -13.73 12.97 12.22
N ARG A 45 -14.11 14.25 12.05
CA ARG A 45 -15.39 14.63 11.44
C ARG A 45 -15.47 14.19 9.98
N TYR A 46 -14.41 14.39 9.21
CA TYR A 46 -14.33 14.02 7.81
C TYR A 46 -14.55 12.51 7.61
N PHE A 47 -13.76 11.68 8.29
CA PHE A 47 -13.89 10.23 8.18
C PHE A 47 -15.26 9.75 8.70
N GLY A 48 -15.74 10.31 9.81
CA GLY A 48 -17.07 9.98 10.35
C GLY A 48 -18.20 10.28 9.36
N GLU A 49 -18.17 11.45 8.71
CA GLU A 49 -19.17 11.81 7.70
C GLU A 49 -19.05 10.98 6.42
N VAL A 50 -17.83 10.66 5.97
CA VAL A 50 -17.66 9.74 4.83
C VAL A 50 -18.21 8.37 5.17
N VAL A 51 -17.88 7.81 6.33
CA VAL A 51 -18.40 6.51 6.77
C VAL A 51 -19.93 6.51 6.87
N ARG A 52 -20.54 7.63 7.30
CA ARG A 52 -22.00 7.77 7.40
C ARG A 52 -22.70 7.78 6.04
N LEU A 53 -22.08 8.37 5.01
CA LEU A 53 -22.68 8.53 3.67
C LEU A 53 -22.22 7.47 2.67
N CYS A 54 -21.08 6.84 2.90
CA CYS A 54 -20.51 5.87 2.00
C CYS A 54 -21.38 4.60 1.96
N PRO A 55 -21.77 4.11 0.78
CA PRO A 55 -22.56 2.88 0.66
C PRO A 55 -21.75 1.59 0.91
N LEU A 56 -20.44 1.71 1.12
CA LEU A 56 -19.51 0.58 1.30
C LEU A 56 -18.68 0.73 2.58
N PRO A 57 -18.20 -0.38 3.17
CA PRO A 57 -17.18 -0.33 4.21
C PRO A 57 -15.91 0.39 3.78
N VAL A 58 -15.19 0.96 4.75
CA VAL A 58 -14.02 1.82 4.54
C VAL A 58 -12.78 1.18 5.14
N MET A 59 -11.75 1.01 4.32
CA MET A 59 -10.37 0.78 4.74
C MET A 59 -9.66 2.13 4.84
N LEU A 60 -9.22 2.52 6.03
CA LEU A 60 -8.47 3.76 6.20
C LEU A 60 -7.06 3.61 5.64
N TYR A 61 -6.49 4.69 5.13
CA TYR A 61 -5.16 4.69 4.53
C TYR A 61 -4.28 5.79 5.13
N ASN A 62 -3.29 5.41 5.94
CA ASN A 62 -2.29 6.32 6.49
C ASN A 62 -1.06 6.41 5.58
N ILE A 63 -0.82 7.55 4.92
CA ILE A 63 0.37 7.78 4.07
C ILE A 63 0.86 9.24 4.16
N PRO A 64 1.36 9.68 5.32
CA PRO A 64 1.72 11.07 5.57
C PRO A 64 2.79 11.63 4.63
N SER A 65 3.62 10.78 4.01
CA SER A 65 4.59 11.21 3.01
C SER A 65 3.95 11.79 1.73
N LEU A 66 2.69 11.43 1.44
CA LEU A 66 1.93 11.96 0.30
C LEU A 66 0.82 12.92 0.73
N THR A 67 0.23 12.70 1.90
CA THR A 67 -0.89 13.51 2.40
C THR A 67 -0.49 14.61 3.37
N LYS A 68 0.77 14.62 3.83
CA LYS A 68 1.38 15.60 4.76
C LYS A 68 0.85 15.53 6.20
N VAL A 69 -0.08 14.63 6.49
CA VAL A 69 -0.65 14.44 7.83
C VAL A 69 -0.98 12.98 8.08
N ALA A 70 -0.65 12.50 9.28
CA ALA A 70 -0.96 11.15 9.72
C ALA A 70 -2.35 11.08 10.37
N ILE A 71 -2.97 9.90 10.34
CA ILE A 71 -4.14 9.59 11.18
C ILE A 71 -3.61 9.20 12.55
N GLU A 72 -3.71 10.07 13.55
CA GLU A 72 -3.16 9.79 14.88
C GLU A 72 -3.96 8.71 15.61
N LEU A 73 -3.29 7.94 16.48
CA LEU A 73 -3.91 6.83 17.22
C LEU A 73 -5.18 7.22 17.99
N PRO A 74 -5.24 8.37 18.71
CA PRO A 74 -6.47 8.76 19.41
C PRO A 74 -7.65 9.01 18.45
N THR A 75 -7.39 9.58 17.27
CA THR A 75 -8.41 9.74 16.22
C THR A 75 -8.85 8.38 15.72
N LEU A 76 -7.90 7.50 15.45
CA LEU A 76 -8.16 6.16 14.94
C LEU A 76 -8.96 5.30 15.93
N GLN A 77 -8.64 5.35 17.23
CA GLN A 77 -9.37 4.63 18.28
C GLN A 77 -10.85 5.00 18.32
N ARG A 78 -11.17 6.30 18.18
CA ARG A 78 -12.56 6.76 18.13
C ARG A 78 -13.26 6.33 16.83
N LEU A 79 -12.55 6.39 15.71
CA LEU A 79 -13.07 5.89 14.43
C LEU A 79 -13.30 4.37 14.49
N ALA A 80 -12.48 3.63 15.25
CA ALA A 80 -12.61 2.20 15.51
C ALA A 80 -13.85 1.81 16.32
N GLU A 81 -14.71 2.73 16.71
CA GLU A 81 -16.04 2.38 17.24
C GLU A 81 -17.03 2.03 16.11
N SER A 82 -16.74 2.46 14.87
CA SER A 82 -17.61 2.16 13.73
C SER A 82 -17.34 0.75 13.17
N PRO A 83 -18.40 -0.07 12.97
CA PRO A 83 -18.26 -1.38 12.32
C PRO A 83 -18.04 -1.25 10.81
N ALA A 84 -18.33 -0.09 10.21
CA ALA A 84 -18.12 0.15 8.79
C ALA A 84 -16.64 0.41 8.45
N ILE A 85 -15.77 0.62 9.45
CA ILE A 85 -14.33 0.72 9.25
C ILE A 85 -13.70 -0.65 9.40
N LEU A 86 -13.10 -1.13 8.31
CA LEU A 86 -12.50 -2.46 8.18
C LEU A 86 -11.09 -2.56 8.74
N GLY A 87 -10.45 -1.42 9.03
CA GLY A 87 -9.08 -1.37 9.52
C GLY A 87 -8.25 -0.30 8.81
N VAL A 88 -6.94 -0.53 8.75
CA VAL A 88 -5.96 0.46 8.30
C VAL A 88 -4.91 -0.18 7.39
N LYS A 89 -4.73 0.39 6.21
CA LYS A 89 -3.47 0.28 5.46
C LYS A 89 -2.53 1.37 5.95
N ASP A 90 -1.39 1.00 6.51
CA ASP A 90 -0.34 1.95 6.92
C ASP A 90 0.84 1.94 5.95
N SER A 91 1.14 3.10 5.39
CA SER A 91 2.32 3.35 4.56
C SER A 91 3.21 4.45 5.11
N SER A 92 3.10 4.75 6.39
CA SER A 92 3.99 5.71 7.06
C SER A 92 5.45 5.23 7.12
N GLY A 93 5.66 3.91 7.25
CA GLY A 93 6.97 3.33 7.54
C GLY A 93 7.38 3.45 9.01
N ASP A 94 6.51 4.02 9.85
CA ASP A 94 6.72 4.14 11.29
C ASP A 94 6.35 2.81 11.97
N GLN A 95 7.38 2.08 12.41
CA GLN A 95 7.18 0.79 13.06
C GLN A 95 6.55 0.91 14.44
N ASP A 96 6.74 2.03 15.15
CA ASP A 96 6.12 2.25 16.46
C ASP A 96 4.64 2.53 16.31
N TYR A 97 4.26 3.36 15.32
CA TYR A 97 2.87 3.54 14.92
C TYR A 97 2.22 2.21 14.55
N PHE A 98 2.89 1.40 13.72
CA PHE A 98 2.36 0.10 13.31
C PHE A 98 2.20 -0.87 14.50
N ARG A 99 3.12 -0.90 15.47
CA ARG A 99 2.95 -1.66 16.73
C ARG A 99 1.71 -1.21 17.51
N GLN A 100 1.43 0.10 17.54
CA GLN A 100 0.23 0.63 18.18
C GLN A 100 -1.05 0.21 17.43
N LEU A 101 -1.02 0.12 16.10
CA LEU A 101 -2.13 -0.45 15.31
C LEU A 101 -2.42 -1.90 15.68
N ILE A 102 -1.38 -2.72 15.87
CA ILE A 102 -1.54 -4.10 16.32
C ILE A 102 -2.20 -4.16 17.71
N GLY A 103 -1.82 -3.28 18.63
CA GLY A 103 -2.49 -3.14 19.93
C GLY A 103 -3.98 -2.82 19.80
N LEU A 104 -4.37 -1.99 18.82
CA LEU A 104 -5.77 -1.69 18.53
C LEU A 104 -6.51 -2.87 17.88
N LYS A 105 -5.87 -3.61 16.98
CA LYS A 105 -6.40 -4.84 16.37
C LYS A 105 -6.73 -5.91 17.43
N GLN A 106 -5.98 -5.99 18.53
CA GLN A 106 -6.33 -6.91 19.63
C GLN A 106 -7.71 -6.59 20.26
N GLN A 107 -8.15 -5.33 20.20
CA GLN A 107 -9.47 -4.87 20.67
C GLN A 107 -10.54 -4.97 19.56
N ARG A 108 -10.12 -4.95 18.29
CA ARG A 108 -10.94 -5.14 17.09
C ARG A 108 -10.39 -6.29 16.24
N PRO A 109 -10.58 -7.56 16.63
CA PRO A 109 -9.98 -8.70 15.90
C PRO A 109 -10.47 -8.81 14.44
N ASP A 110 -11.61 -8.21 14.13
CA ASP A 110 -12.20 -8.09 12.81
C ASP A 110 -11.49 -7.06 11.90
N TRP A 111 -10.64 -6.19 12.47
CA TRP A 111 -9.85 -5.25 11.69
C TRP A 111 -8.74 -5.91 10.90
N SER A 112 -8.52 -5.43 9.68
CA SER A 112 -7.38 -5.76 8.86
C SER A 112 -6.34 -4.63 8.89
N ILE A 113 -5.12 -4.95 9.31
CA ILE A 113 -3.97 -4.04 9.35
C ILE A 113 -2.99 -4.46 8.27
N LEU A 114 -2.82 -3.61 7.25
CA LEU A 114 -1.98 -3.89 6.08
C LEU A 114 -0.79 -2.94 6.03
N VAL A 115 0.39 -3.42 5.67
CA VAL A 115 1.58 -2.57 5.49
C VAL A 115 1.77 -2.16 4.03
N GLY A 116 2.21 -0.93 3.79
CA GLY A 116 2.54 -0.40 2.47
C GLY A 116 3.98 -0.68 2.04
N PRO A 117 5.00 -0.20 2.81
CA PRO A 117 6.40 -0.45 2.50
C PRO A 117 6.67 -1.94 2.40
N GLU A 118 6.97 -2.40 1.20
CA GLU A 118 6.90 -3.82 0.91
C GLU A 118 8.00 -4.67 1.53
N HIS A 119 9.18 -4.08 1.85
CA HIS A 119 10.20 -4.76 2.67
C HIS A 119 9.70 -5.07 4.09
N LEU A 120 8.72 -4.32 4.60
CA LEU A 120 8.21 -4.54 5.94
C LEU A 120 7.12 -5.63 5.99
N THR A 121 6.76 -6.25 4.85
CA THR A 121 5.64 -7.20 4.78
C THR A 121 5.83 -8.39 5.71
N ALA A 122 6.98 -9.07 5.65
CA ALA A 122 7.23 -10.22 6.52
C ALA A 122 7.27 -9.81 8.00
N TRP A 123 7.91 -8.69 8.32
CA TRP A 123 7.95 -8.14 9.68
C TRP A 123 6.54 -7.82 10.21
N ALA A 124 5.72 -7.14 9.41
CA ALA A 124 4.37 -6.75 9.77
C ALA A 124 3.48 -7.96 10.01
N VAL A 125 3.57 -8.99 9.14
CA VAL A 125 2.83 -10.25 9.29
C VAL A 125 3.22 -10.97 10.58
N ARG A 126 4.52 -11.07 10.88
CA ARG A 126 5.01 -11.67 12.14
C ARG A 126 4.55 -10.94 13.39
N LEU A 127 4.35 -9.63 13.28
CA LEU A 127 3.85 -8.81 14.38
C LEU A 127 2.33 -8.96 14.58
N GLY A 128 1.62 -9.65 13.68
CA GLY A 128 0.17 -9.86 13.74
C GLY A 128 -0.64 -9.00 12.76
N GLY A 129 0.03 -8.33 11.82
CA GLY A 129 -0.61 -7.69 10.67
C GLY A 129 -1.13 -8.72 9.66
N ASP A 130 -2.04 -8.29 8.79
CA ASP A 130 -2.79 -9.19 7.90
C ASP A 130 -2.20 -9.32 6.50
N GLY A 131 -1.10 -8.61 6.21
CA GLY A 131 -0.40 -8.67 4.93
C GLY A 131 0.13 -7.31 4.47
N GLY A 132 0.43 -7.22 3.18
CA GLY A 132 0.94 -6.00 2.54
C GLY A 132 0.17 -5.64 1.28
N VAL A 133 0.11 -4.34 0.96
CA VAL A 133 -0.34 -3.84 -0.34
C VAL A 133 0.89 -3.39 -1.10
N ASN A 134 1.56 -4.36 -1.73
CA ASN A 134 2.91 -4.22 -2.26
C ASN A 134 2.91 -3.70 -3.71
N GLY A 135 3.78 -2.74 -4.00
CA GLY A 135 3.92 -2.19 -5.36
C GLY A 135 4.56 -3.21 -6.30
N GLY A 136 5.58 -3.90 -5.80
CA GLY A 136 6.33 -4.94 -6.50
C GLY A 136 5.47 -6.15 -6.87
N ALA A 137 4.33 -6.37 -6.23
CA ALA A 137 3.39 -7.44 -6.59
C ALA A 137 2.71 -7.20 -7.96
N ASN A 138 2.77 -5.99 -8.51
CA ASN A 138 2.41 -5.75 -9.92
C ASN A 138 3.44 -6.35 -10.89
N ILE A 139 4.68 -6.53 -10.41
CA ILE A 139 5.79 -7.05 -11.19
C ILE A 139 5.91 -8.55 -10.93
N PHE A 140 6.11 -8.97 -9.68
CA PHE A 140 6.31 -10.38 -9.27
C PHE A 140 5.32 -10.77 -8.17
N PRO A 141 4.03 -10.99 -8.48
CA PRO A 141 3.02 -11.34 -7.47
C PRO A 141 3.37 -12.61 -6.68
N GLU A 142 3.97 -13.61 -7.33
CA GLU A 142 4.44 -14.86 -6.73
C GLU A 142 5.43 -14.63 -5.57
N LEU A 143 6.35 -13.67 -5.71
CA LEU A 143 7.35 -13.33 -4.70
C LEU A 143 6.69 -12.85 -3.40
N PHE A 144 5.72 -11.95 -3.51
CA PHE A 144 5.04 -11.37 -2.34
C PHE A 144 4.03 -12.33 -1.71
N SER A 145 3.37 -13.18 -2.52
CA SER A 145 2.51 -14.26 -2.02
C SER A 145 3.31 -15.30 -1.23
N ALA A 146 4.51 -15.66 -1.73
CA ALA A 146 5.43 -16.56 -1.03
C ALA A 146 5.97 -15.92 0.26
N LEU A 147 6.35 -14.63 0.23
CA LEU A 147 6.80 -13.89 1.41
C LEU A 147 5.73 -13.88 2.52
N TYR A 148 4.48 -13.60 2.16
CA TYR A 148 3.36 -13.63 3.09
C TYR A 148 3.17 -15.02 3.71
N SER A 149 3.14 -16.06 2.87
CA SER A 149 2.94 -17.44 3.33
C SER A 149 4.06 -17.90 4.28
N ALA A 150 5.32 -17.66 3.90
CA ALA A 150 6.49 -18.00 4.71
C ALA A 150 6.50 -17.22 6.04
N ALA A 151 6.17 -15.93 6.01
CA ALA A 151 6.10 -15.11 7.22
C ALA A 151 4.99 -15.58 8.17
N ARG A 152 3.83 -15.94 7.63
CA ARG A 152 2.70 -16.50 8.40
C ARG A 152 3.00 -17.90 8.95
N GLY A 153 3.77 -18.70 8.21
CA GLY A 153 4.21 -20.04 8.60
C GLY A 153 5.40 -20.06 9.57
N ASN A 154 5.98 -18.91 9.91
CA ASN A 154 7.22 -18.78 10.69
C ASN A 154 8.43 -19.50 10.06
N GLU A 155 8.51 -19.51 8.73
CA GLU A 155 9.61 -20.13 7.99
C GLU A 155 10.79 -19.14 7.86
N ASP A 156 11.56 -18.95 8.93
CA ASP A 156 12.61 -17.93 9.01
C ASP A 156 13.63 -17.95 7.87
N VAL A 157 14.07 -19.15 7.49
CA VAL A 157 15.06 -19.32 6.40
C VAL A 157 14.44 -18.90 5.07
N THR A 158 13.24 -19.39 4.75
CA THR A 158 12.50 -19.04 3.53
C THR A 158 12.22 -17.53 3.48
N VAL A 159 11.79 -16.93 4.59
CA VAL A 159 11.58 -15.48 4.67
C VAL A 159 12.86 -14.73 4.38
N SER A 160 13.99 -15.10 4.98
CA SER A 160 15.27 -14.42 4.74
C SER A 160 15.66 -14.46 3.27
N GLN A 161 15.55 -15.62 2.63
CA GLN A 161 15.88 -15.82 1.22
C GLN A 161 15.00 -15.00 0.28
N ILE A 162 13.68 -15.00 0.51
CA ILE A 162 12.73 -14.20 -0.26
C ILE A 162 12.95 -12.69 0.01
N GLN A 163 13.26 -12.31 1.25
CA GLN A 163 13.51 -10.92 1.64
C GLN A 163 14.72 -10.34 0.91
N ASP A 164 15.78 -11.14 0.67
CA ASP A 164 16.93 -10.70 -0.12
C ASP A 164 16.50 -10.31 -1.54
N VAL A 165 15.65 -11.09 -2.19
CA VAL A 165 15.12 -10.78 -3.53
C VAL A 165 14.19 -9.57 -3.51
N VAL A 166 13.36 -9.42 -2.46
CA VAL A 166 12.56 -8.20 -2.28
C VAL A 166 13.45 -6.96 -2.13
N ASN A 167 14.55 -7.07 -1.38
CA ASN A 167 15.50 -5.96 -1.21
C ASN A 167 16.20 -5.61 -2.53
N GLU A 168 16.52 -6.60 -3.37
CA GLU A 168 17.02 -6.36 -4.73
C GLU A 168 15.99 -5.62 -5.60
N LEU A 169 14.73 -6.07 -5.56
CA LEU A 169 13.64 -5.42 -6.30
C LEU A 169 13.44 -3.97 -5.87
N GLN A 170 13.64 -3.63 -4.59
CA GLN A 170 13.54 -2.24 -4.13
C GLN A 170 14.50 -1.29 -4.81
N GLY A 171 15.60 -1.79 -5.39
CA GLY A 171 16.51 -0.98 -6.18
C GLY A 171 15.80 -0.19 -7.28
N ILE A 172 14.68 -0.68 -7.84
CA ILE A 172 13.94 0.05 -8.87
C ILE A 172 13.41 1.39 -8.34
N TYR A 173 13.07 1.46 -7.05
CA TYR A 173 12.54 2.67 -6.44
C TYR A 173 13.62 3.70 -6.12
N GLU A 174 14.90 3.31 -6.17
CA GLU A 174 16.01 4.25 -6.09
C GLU A 174 16.37 4.86 -7.45
N VAL A 175 15.78 4.35 -8.55
CA VAL A 175 15.96 4.94 -9.87
C VAL A 175 15.13 6.23 -9.98
N GLY A 176 15.82 7.36 -9.99
CA GLY A 176 15.21 8.69 -10.11
C GLY A 176 15.13 9.42 -8.77
N LYS A 177 14.81 10.73 -8.83
CA LYS A 177 14.97 11.66 -7.72
C LYS A 177 13.70 11.96 -6.93
N TYR A 178 12.59 12.17 -7.62
CA TYR A 178 11.34 12.64 -7.02
C TYR A 178 10.43 11.49 -6.61
N ALA A 179 9.45 11.72 -5.74
CA ALA A 179 8.48 10.71 -5.29
C ALA A 179 7.75 10.01 -6.46
N SER A 180 7.60 10.67 -7.61
CA SER A 180 7.06 10.04 -8.83
C SER A 180 7.89 8.83 -9.30
N ARG A 181 9.13 8.65 -8.80
CA ARG A 181 9.99 7.50 -9.11
C ARG A 181 9.31 6.17 -8.81
N PHE A 182 8.52 6.08 -7.73
CA PHE A 182 7.83 4.84 -7.37
C PHE A 182 6.90 4.37 -8.49
N ILE A 183 5.97 5.21 -8.93
CA ILE A 183 5.02 4.86 -10.01
C ILE A 183 5.71 4.68 -11.36
N LYS A 184 6.74 5.48 -11.65
CA LYS A 184 7.49 5.39 -12.91
C LYS A 184 8.29 4.10 -12.99
N ALA A 185 8.96 3.72 -11.91
CA ALA A 185 9.74 2.51 -11.82
C ALA A 185 8.85 1.27 -11.96
N THR A 186 7.73 1.22 -11.22
CA THR A 186 6.77 0.12 -11.33
C THR A 186 6.22 0.00 -12.76
N LYS A 187 5.74 1.09 -13.37
CA LYS A 187 5.22 1.06 -14.75
C LYS A 187 6.30 0.67 -15.77
N CYS A 188 7.52 1.14 -15.60
CA CYS A 188 8.66 0.76 -16.43
C CYS A 188 8.97 -0.74 -16.31
N ALA A 189 9.06 -1.27 -15.09
CA ALA A 189 9.32 -2.68 -14.82
C ALA A 189 8.23 -3.59 -15.42
N VAL A 190 6.96 -3.28 -15.16
CA VAL A 190 5.82 -4.02 -15.73
C VAL A 190 5.84 -3.98 -17.27
N SER A 191 6.28 -2.88 -17.86
CA SER A 191 6.44 -2.76 -19.32
C SER A 191 7.61 -3.57 -19.87
N LEU A 192 8.74 -3.58 -19.18
CA LEU A 192 9.90 -4.42 -19.54
C LEU A 192 9.57 -5.91 -19.46
N ARG A 193 8.65 -6.31 -18.56
CA ARG A 193 8.09 -7.66 -18.50
C ARG A 193 7.00 -7.95 -19.56
N GLY A 194 6.71 -7.01 -20.46
CA GLY A 194 5.76 -7.21 -21.55
C GLY A 194 4.28 -7.19 -21.15
N ILE A 195 3.94 -6.76 -19.93
CA ILE A 195 2.56 -6.82 -19.41
C ILE A 195 1.71 -5.62 -19.90
N CYS A 196 2.29 -4.41 -19.91
CA CYS A 196 1.57 -3.22 -20.39
C CYS A 196 2.54 -2.15 -20.91
N LEU A 197 2.00 -1.05 -21.47
CA LEU A 197 2.78 0.13 -21.77
C LEU A 197 3.14 0.88 -20.48
N ASP A 198 4.33 1.49 -20.43
CA ASP A 198 4.77 2.36 -19.34
C ASP A 198 4.26 3.81 -19.45
N ARG A 199 3.23 4.05 -20.29
CA ARG A 199 2.53 5.33 -20.37
C ARG A 199 1.97 5.71 -19.00
N LEU A 200 2.27 6.92 -18.57
CA LEU A 200 1.70 7.55 -17.37
C LEU A 200 0.74 8.67 -17.75
N ALA A 201 -0.18 8.99 -16.84
CA ALA A 201 -1.01 10.17 -16.97
C ALA A 201 -0.17 11.44 -16.77
N GLU A 202 -0.52 12.51 -17.48
CA GLU A 202 0.07 13.82 -17.24
C GLU A 202 -0.07 14.23 -15.77
N PRO A 203 0.92 14.93 -15.19
CA PRO A 203 2.13 15.48 -15.83
C PRO A 203 3.32 14.50 -15.87
N PHE A 204 3.13 13.22 -15.53
CA PHE A 204 4.21 12.26 -15.45
C PHE A 204 4.55 11.66 -16.81
N ASN A 205 5.85 11.50 -17.06
CA ASN A 205 6.37 10.83 -18.24
C ASN A 205 7.08 9.53 -17.83
N HIS A 206 7.18 8.59 -18.76
CA HIS A 206 7.92 7.34 -18.56
C HIS A 206 9.42 7.59 -18.30
N PHE A 207 10.15 6.55 -17.92
CA PHE A 207 11.60 6.64 -17.81
C PHE A 207 12.24 6.54 -19.20
N MET A 208 13.08 7.52 -19.53
CA MET A 208 13.99 7.48 -20.67
C MET A 208 15.32 6.83 -20.24
N PRO A 209 16.25 6.54 -21.16
CA PRO A 209 17.63 6.28 -20.79
C PRO A 209 18.24 7.49 -20.04
N PRO A 210 19.07 7.28 -19.00
CA PRO A 210 19.59 5.99 -18.53
C PRO A 210 18.69 5.26 -17.51
N GLU A 211 17.65 5.90 -16.96
CA GLU A 211 16.82 5.32 -15.90
C GLU A 211 16.15 4.01 -16.34
N ARG A 212 15.59 3.96 -17.56
CA ARG A 212 14.96 2.74 -18.09
C ARG A 212 15.94 1.55 -18.11
N GLN A 213 17.19 1.81 -18.50
CA GLN A 213 18.21 0.76 -18.57
C GLN A 213 18.56 0.23 -17.18
N ARG A 214 18.69 1.13 -16.19
CA ARG A 214 18.92 0.72 -14.79
C ARG A 214 17.78 -0.14 -14.24
N VAL A 215 16.53 0.21 -14.55
CA VAL A 215 15.38 -0.63 -14.17
C VAL A 215 15.47 -2.00 -14.85
N ALA A 216 15.84 -2.07 -16.13
CA ALA A 216 16.00 -3.34 -16.84
C ALA A 216 17.10 -4.23 -16.22
N GLU A 217 18.24 -3.65 -15.84
CA GLU A 217 19.33 -4.35 -15.16
C GLU A 217 18.87 -4.95 -13.82
N ILE A 218 18.11 -4.19 -13.02
CA ILE A 218 17.57 -4.67 -11.74
C ILE A 218 16.55 -5.78 -11.96
N ILE A 219 15.65 -5.65 -12.94
CA ILE A 219 14.67 -6.70 -13.25
C ILE A 219 15.33 -7.99 -13.69
N ALA A 220 16.34 -7.93 -14.58
CA ALA A 220 17.07 -9.12 -15.00
C ALA A 220 17.80 -9.80 -13.83
N LYS A 221 18.33 -9.02 -12.88
CA LYS A 221 18.93 -9.55 -11.65
C LYS A 221 17.88 -10.27 -10.80
N VAL A 222 16.74 -9.64 -10.53
CA VAL A 222 15.65 -10.23 -9.73
C VAL A 222 15.11 -11.51 -10.37
N GLU A 223 14.96 -11.55 -11.70
CA GLU A 223 14.53 -12.77 -12.40
C GLU A 223 15.52 -13.93 -12.23
N THR A 224 16.82 -13.64 -12.22
CA THR A 224 17.86 -14.64 -11.95
C THR A 224 17.75 -15.15 -10.51
N SER A 225 17.68 -14.26 -9.53
CA SER A 225 17.55 -14.62 -8.11
C SER A 225 16.27 -15.42 -7.83
N LEU A 226 15.14 -15.06 -8.48
CA LEU A 226 13.88 -15.81 -8.37
C LEU A 226 13.98 -17.24 -8.91
N ALA A 227 14.67 -17.43 -10.04
CA ALA A 227 14.87 -18.75 -10.63
C ALA A 227 15.69 -19.68 -9.69
N GLU A 228 16.63 -19.12 -8.94
CA GLU A 228 17.45 -19.86 -7.97
C GLU A 228 16.67 -20.26 -6.72
N LEU A 229 15.69 -19.44 -6.28
CA LEU A 229 14.89 -19.70 -5.08
C LEU A 229 13.89 -20.87 -5.24
N LYS A 230 13.65 -21.38 -6.46
CA LYS A 230 12.61 -22.39 -6.75
C LYS A 230 11.22 -22.03 -6.18
N VAL A 231 10.88 -20.74 -6.13
CA VAL A 231 9.52 -20.30 -5.78
C VAL A 231 8.62 -20.69 -6.96
N GLN A 232 7.97 -21.86 -6.87
CA GLN A 232 6.88 -22.26 -7.76
C GLN A 232 5.53 -21.95 -7.11
#